data_AF-A0A6A6F259-F1
#
_entry.id   AF-A0A6A6F259-F1
#
_cell.length_a   1.000
_cell.length_b   1.000
_cell.length_c   1.000
_cell.angle_alpha   90.00
_cell.angle_beta   90.00
_cell.angle_gamma   90.00
#
_symmetry.space_group_name_H-M   'P 1'
#
loop_
_entity.id
_entity.type
_entity.pdbx_description
1 polymer ?
#
loop_
_entity_poly.entity_id
_entity_poly.type
_entity_poly.pdbx_seq_one_letter_code
_entity_poly.pdbx_strand_id
1 'polypeptide(L)'
;QNKPSWSSEINHDTHIARFNAFEMPNGFTASPHVVGDAVEERWIDLGIYSKAMLVPLEYGSEYDLDPEKHMIHGPEKESDAPYAGYTVVMEVLHQLHCVNFLRQGLYYNYEYYRKSNHRSWKHDQDSVIEIHLAHCVDALRQ
;
A
#
# COMPACT_ATOMS: atom_id res chain seq x y z
N GLN A 1 -11.24 -0.89 -36.05
CA GLN A 1 -12.28 -0.60 -35.04
C GLN A 1 -11.62 0.25 -33.96
N ASN A 2 -12.05 1.50 -33.76
CA ASN A 2 -11.50 2.36 -32.70
C ASN A 2 -12.01 1.85 -31.36
N LYS A 3 -11.12 1.28 -30.53
CA LYS A 3 -11.44 1.05 -29.12
C LYS A 3 -11.66 2.42 -28.46
N PRO A 4 -12.65 2.56 -27.57
CA PRO A 4 -12.79 3.76 -26.75
C PRO A 4 -11.48 4.03 -25.99
N SER A 5 -11.16 5.30 -25.78
CA SER A 5 -10.07 5.67 -24.87
C SER A 5 -10.39 5.14 -23.47
N TRP A 6 -9.40 4.63 -22.73
CA TRP A 6 -9.59 4.21 -21.34
C TRP A 6 -10.19 5.34 -20.48
N SER A 7 -9.88 6.59 -20.81
CA SER A 7 -10.43 7.76 -20.13
C SER A 7 -11.94 7.93 -20.32
N SER A 8 -12.52 7.37 -21.39
CA SER A 8 -13.96 7.43 -21.65
C SER A 8 -14.78 6.47 -20.78
N GLU A 9 -14.12 5.54 -20.08
CA GLU A 9 -14.76 4.63 -19.11
C GLU A 9 -14.79 5.25 -17.69
N ILE A 10 -14.09 6.36 -17.47
CA ILE A 10 -14.02 7.01 -16.16
C ILE A 10 -15.19 7.98 -16.03
N ASN A 11 -16.04 7.75 -15.03
CA ASN A 11 -17.08 8.69 -14.69
C ASN A 11 -16.47 9.94 -14.01
N HIS A 12 -16.57 11.08 -14.69
CA HIS A 12 -16.09 12.38 -14.20
C HIS A 12 -17.19 13.22 -13.54
N ASP A 13 -18.42 12.72 -13.49
CA ASP A 13 -19.54 13.44 -12.88
C ASP A 13 -19.34 13.55 -11.37
N THR A 14 -19.73 14.71 -10.82
CA THR A 14 -19.78 14.89 -9.38
C THR A 14 -20.87 13.99 -8.82
N HIS A 15 -20.54 13.27 -7.76
CA HIS A 15 -21.50 12.44 -7.04
C HIS A 15 -21.38 12.71 -5.55
N ILE A 16 -22.50 12.56 -4.85
CA ILE A 16 -22.51 12.60 -3.38
C ILE A 16 -22.17 11.19 -2.90
N ALA A 17 -21.03 11.05 -2.25
CA ALA A 17 -20.67 9.83 -1.52
C ALA A 17 -20.97 10.03 -0.03
N ARG A 18 -21.68 9.07 0.57
CA ARG A 18 -21.82 8.99 2.02
C ARG A 18 -20.75 8.05 2.56
N PHE A 19 -19.88 8.57 3.41
CA PHE A 19 -18.95 7.74 4.17
C PHE A 19 -19.70 6.94 5.23
N ASN A 20 -19.22 5.73 5.54
CA ASN A 20 -19.83 4.86 6.54
C ASN A 20 -19.90 5.60 7.88
N ALA A 21 -21.12 5.85 8.36
CA ALA A 21 -21.40 6.60 9.58
C ALA A 21 -21.65 5.66 10.76
N PHE A 22 -20.72 4.71 11.00
CA PHE A 22 -20.85 3.63 11.98
C PHE A 22 -21.91 2.58 11.61
N GLU A 23 -21.98 2.24 10.33
CA GLU A 23 -22.79 1.17 9.76
C GLU A 23 -22.01 -0.16 9.73
N MET A 24 -22.67 -1.24 9.33
CA MET A 24 -22.02 -2.55 9.17
C MET A 24 -20.78 -2.47 8.26
N PRO A 25 -19.72 -3.26 8.53
CA PRO A 25 -18.53 -3.29 7.69
C PRO A 25 -18.85 -3.56 6.22
N ASN A 26 -18.18 -2.83 5.33
CA ASN A 26 -18.26 -3.02 3.89
C ASN A 26 -17.15 -3.97 3.39
N GLY A 27 -17.04 -4.16 2.07
CA GLY A 27 -16.03 -5.05 1.48
C GLY A 27 -14.58 -4.76 1.89
N PHE A 28 -14.22 -3.54 2.25
CA PHE A 28 -12.85 -3.16 2.66
C PHE A 28 -12.60 -3.28 4.17
N THR A 29 -13.67 -3.42 4.96
CA THR A 29 -13.63 -3.41 6.44
C THR A 29 -14.21 -4.67 7.06
N ALA A 30 -14.79 -5.57 6.25
CA ALA A 30 -15.35 -6.83 6.68
C ALA A 30 -14.33 -7.65 7.47
N SER A 31 -14.82 -8.37 8.49
CA SER A 31 -13.95 -9.22 9.31
C SER A 31 -13.39 -10.36 8.45
N PRO A 32 -12.06 -10.56 8.43
CA PRO A 32 -11.44 -11.67 7.70
C PRO A 32 -11.85 -13.02 8.29
N HIS A 33 -12.33 -13.07 9.54
CA HIS A 33 -12.92 -14.28 10.12
C HIS A 33 -14.25 -14.69 9.46
N VAL A 34 -14.90 -13.78 8.74
CA VAL A 34 -16.17 -14.01 8.04
C VAL A 34 -15.94 -14.19 6.53
N VAL A 35 -15.11 -13.31 5.94
CA VAL A 35 -14.94 -13.26 4.48
C VAL A 35 -13.60 -13.82 3.99
N GLY A 36 -12.73 -14.28 4.90
CA GLY A 36 -11.37 -14.73 4.56
C GLY A 36 -10.56 -13.63 3.89
N ASP A 37 -9.75 -14.01 2.90
CA ASP A 37 -8.87 -13.11 2.16
C ASP A 37 -9.61 -12.22 1.15
N ALA A 38 -10.92 -12.39 0.94
CA ALA A 38 -11.70 -11.55 0.03
C ALA A 38 -11.69 -10.05 0.42
N VAL A 39 -11.48 -9.75 1.72
CA VAL A 39 -11.25 -8.36 2.15
C VAL A 39 -9.87 -7.87 1.70
N GLU A 40 -8.86 -8.72 1.75
CA GLU A 40 -7.48 -8.39 1.38
C GLU A 40 -7.34 -8.21 -0.14
N GLU A 41 -7.99 -9.08 -0.93
CA GLU A 41 -8.03 -8.98 -2.40
C GLU A 41 -8.51 -7.60 -2.86
N ARG A 42 -9.54 -7.04 -2.20
CA ARG A 42 -10.03 -5.69 -2.51
C ARG A 42 -9.00 -4.60 -2.23
N TRP A 43 -8.20 -4.76 -1.18
CA TRP A 43 -7.10 -3.83 -0.90
C TRP A 43 -5.98 -3.99 -1.93
N ILE A 44 -5.66 -5.22 -2.31
CA ILE A 44 -4.68 -5.52 -3.37
C ILE A 44 -5.10 -4.90 -4.71
N ASP A 45 -6.39 -4.95 -5.04
CA ASP A 45 -6.96 -4.35 -6.26
C ASP A 45 -6.78 -2.82 -6.32
N LEU A 46 -6.60 -2.15 -5.17
CA LEU A 46 -6.25 -0.73 -5.12
C LEU A 46 -4.77 -0.44 -5.44
N GLY A 47 -3.95 -1.48 -5.62
CA GLY A 47 -2.52 -1.34 -5.94
C GLY A 47 -1.62 -1.10 -4.73
N ILE A 48 -2.06 -1.41 -3.50
CA ILE A 48 -1.26 -1.11 -2.28
C ILE A 48 0.07 -1.87 -2.22
N TYR A 49 0.23 -2.94 -3.01
CA TYR A 49 1.47 -3.71 -3.13
C TYR A 49 2.13 -3.54 -4.51
N SER A 50 1.79 -2.48 -5.23
CA SER A 50 2.51 -2.10 -6.45
C SER A 50 4.00 -1.94 -6.18
N LYS A 51 4.81 -2.38 -7.14
CA LYS A 51 6.27 -2.21 -7.05
C LYS A 51 6.62 -0.73 -6.94
N ALA A 52 7.65 -0.42 -6.16
CA ALA A 52 8.24 0.90 -6.16
C ALA A 52 8.75 1.24 -7.57
N MET A 53 8.73 2.53 -7.88
CA MET A 53 9.24 3.09 -9.13
C MET A 53 10.69 3.54 -8.94
N LEU A 54 11.44 3.62 -10.03
CA LEU A 54 12.80 4.12 -10.04
C LEU A 54 12.87 5.46 -10.76
N VAL A 55 13.23 6.51 -10.04
CA VAL A 55 13.63 7.79 -10.64
C VAL A 55 15.11 7.68 -11.00
N PRO A 56 15.50 7.80 -12.29
CA PRO A 56 16.91 7.78 -12.68
C PRO A 56 17.74 8.80 -11.91
N LEU A 57 19.00 8.46 -11.63
CA LEU A 57 19.87 9.28 -10.78
C LEU A 57 20.05 10.71 -11.30
N GLU A 58 20.09 10.88 -12.62
CA GLU A 58 20.22 12.19 -13.29
C GLU A 58 19.09 13.17 -12.98
N TYR A 59 17.89 12.67 -12.62
CA TYR A 59 16.74 13.50 -12.27
C TYR A 59 16.61 13.73 -10.76
N GLY A 60 17.46 13.12 -9.93
CA GLY A 60 17.31 13.16 -8.47
C GLY A 60 17.25 14.57 -7.90
N SER A 61 18.12 15.46 -8.38
CA SER A 61 18.19 16.85 -7.90
C SER A 61 16.94 17.67 -8.20
N GLU A 62 16.18 17.34 -9.25
CA GLU A 62 14.93 18.03 -9.60
C GLU A 62 13.80 17.72 -8.61
N TYR A 63 13.90 16.58 -7.91
CA TYR A 63 12.91 16.10 -6.94
C TYR A 63 13.43 16.13 -5.49
N ASP A 64 14.51 16.87 -5.22
CA ASP A 64 15.18 16.95 -3.91
C ASP A 64 15.64 15.59 -3.36
N LEU A 65 16.00 14.66 -4.26
CA LEU A 65 16.47 13.33 -3.91
C LEU A 65 17.99 13.32 -3.72
N ASP A 66 18.38 13.20 -2.46
CA ASP A 66 19.76 13.10 -2.00
C ASP A 66 20.24 11.62 -1.96
N PRO A 67 21.33 11.24 -2.66
CA PRO A 67 21.85 9.87 -2.69
C PRO A 67 22.42 9.37 -1.36
N GLU A 68 22.70 10.26 -0.41
CA GLU A 68 23.15 9.88 0.94
C GLU A 68 21.97 9.59 1.89
N LYS A 69 20.78 10.11 1.59
CA LYS A 69 19.58 9.99 2.44
C LYS A 69 18.51 9.07 1.87
N HIS A 70 18.44 8.96 0.54
CA HIS A 70 17.40 8.22 -0.14
C HIS A 70 17.93 6.89 -0.68
N MET A 71 17.06 5.89 -0.65
CA MET A 71 17.39 4.54 -1.07
C MET A 71 17.57 4.47 -2.59
N ILE A 72 18.72 3.93 -3.02
CA ILE A 72 19.04 3.68 -4.43
C ILE A 72 19.12 2.17 -4.67
N HIS A 73 18.30 1.71 -5.61
CA HIS A 73 18.33 0.37 -6.19
C HIS A 73 18.93 0.41 -7.58
N GLY A 74 19.48 -0.71 -8.03
CA GLY A 74 20.04 -0.86 -9.37
C GLY A 74 20.43 -2.31 -9.65
N PRO A 75 20.82 -2.64 -10.89
CA PRO A 75 21.08 -4.01 -11.32
C PRO A 75 22.10 -4.77 -10.46
N GLU A 76 23.02 -4.05 -9.81
CA GLU A 76 24.04 -4.62 -8.92
C GLU A 76 23.49 -5.10 -7.57
N LYS A 77 22.41 -4.48 -7.08
CA LYS A 77 21.77 -4.80 -5.79
C LYS A 77 20.51 -5.65 -5.95
N GLU A 78 19.76 -5.42 -7.03
CA GLU A 78 18.55 -6.16 -7.37
C GLU A 78 18.54 -6.48 -8.88
N SER A 79 18.51 -7.77 -9.21
CA SER A 79 18.71 -8.24 -10.59
C SER A 79 17.59 -7.86 -11.56
N ASP A 80 16.41 -7.47 -11.07
CA ASP A 80 15.27 -7.05 -11.91
C ASP A 80 15.16 -5.53 -12.10
N ALA A 81 16.03 -4.73 -11.46
CA ALA A 81 16.09 -3.29 -11.71
C ALA A 81 16.72 -3.01 -13.09
N PRO A 82 16.04 -2.27 -14.00
CA PRO A 82 16.56 -2.02 -15.35
C PRO A 82 17.72 -1.01 -15.37
N TYR A 83 17.85 -0.18 -14.33
CA TYR A 83 18.90 0.84 -14.16
C TYR A 83 19.03 1.23 -12.68
N ALA A 84 20.10 1.95 -12.34
CA ALA A 84 20.26 2.53 -11.01
C ALA A 84 19.35 3.76 -10.84
N GLY A 85 18.57 3.82 -9.76
CA GLY A 85 17.64 4.91 -9.51
C GLY A 85 17.17 4.98 -8.07
N TYR A 86 16.64 6.15 -7.72
CA TYR A 86 15.98 6.40 -6.44
C TYR A 86 14.66 5.63 -6.37
N THR A 87 14.45 4.94 -5.27
CA THR A 87 13.23 4.18 -5.03
C THR A 87 12.15 5.10 -4.50
N VAL A 88 11.07 5.25 -5.27
CA VAL A 88 9.94 6.10 -4.90
C VAL A 88 8.63 5.32 -4.98
N VAL A 89 7.67 5.71 -4.16
CA VAL A 89 6.31 5.15 -4.15
C VAL A 89 5.33 6.31 -4.28
N MET A 90 4.22 6.10 -4.98
CA MET A 90 3.14 7.09 -4.99
C MET A 90 2.56 7.19 -3.59
N GLU A 91 2.57 8.40 -3.00
CA GLU A 91 2.17 8.59 -1.60
C GLU A 91 0.74 8.09 -1.32
N VAL A 92 -0.19 8.23 -2.27
CA VAL A 92 -1.55 7.69 -2.12
C VAL A 92 -1.56 6.17 -1.90
N LEU A 93 -0.65 5.42 -2.54
CA LEU A 93 -0.55 3.97 -2.35
C LEU A 93 0.07 3.63 -0.98
N HIS A 94 1.04 4.44 -0.53
CA HIS A 94 1.62 4.30 0.80
C HIS A 94 0.57 4.55 1.90
N GLN A 95 -0.25 5.59 1.76
CA GLN A 95 -1.37 5.87 2.67
C GLN A 95 -2.36 4.71 2.72
N LEU A 96 -2.76 4.17 1.56
CA LEU A 96 -3.68 3.02 1.50
C LEU A 96 -3.07 1.75 2.11
N HIS A 97 -1.78 1.48 1.87
CA HIS A 97 -1.04 0.39 2.52
C HIS A 97 -1.05 0.55 4.05
N CYS A 98 -0.77 1.76 4.56
CA CYS A 98 -0.78 2.04 5.99
C CYS A 98 -2.15 1.82 6.63
N VAL A 99 -3.22 2.31 6.00
CA VAL A 99 -4.60 2.08 6.49
C VAL A 99 -4.95 0.59 6.49
N ASN A 100 -4.58 -0.15 5.43
CA ASN A 100 -4.80 -1.60 5.41
C ASN A 100 -3.99 -2.33 6.49
N PHE A 101 -2.71 -1.97 6.67
CA PHE A 101 -1.86 -2.60 7.65
C PHE A 101 -2.36 -2.37 9.09
N LEU A 102 -2.84 -1.16 9.40
CA LEU A 102 -3.53 -0.87 10.66
C LEU A 102 -4.80 -1.69 10.82
N ARG A 103 -5.63 -1.80 9.78
CA ARG A 103 -6.83 -2.66 9.78
C ARG A 103 -6.46 -4.11 10.11
N GLN A 104 -5.41 -4.65 9.51
CA GLN A 104 -4.91 -6.00 9.79
C GLN A 104 -4.48 -6.15 11.25
N GLY A 105 -3.85 -5.11 11.82
CA GLY A 105 -3.37 -5.07 13.20
C GLY A 105 -4.42 -4.79 14.28
N LEU A 106 -5.67 -4.51 13.92
CA LEU A 106 -6.76 -4.36 14.89
C LEU A 106 -6.87 -5.65 15.72
N TYR A 107 -7.13 -5.52 17.02
CA TYR A 107 -7.11 -6.67 17.96
C TYR A 107 -8.01 -7.83 17.52
N TYR A 108 -9.10 -7.55 16.80
CA TYR A 108 -10.06 -8.53 16.30
C TYR A 108 -9.74 -9.08 14.90
N ASN A 109 -8.68 -8.61 14.25
CA ASN A 109 -8.17 -9.10 12.97
C ASN A 109 -6.78 -9.74 13.10
N TYR A 110 -6.01 -9.32 14.11
CA TYR A 110 -4.62 -9.72 14.34
C TYR A 110 -4.41 -11.24 14.28
N GLU A 111 -5.24 -12.02 14.99
CA GLU A 111 -5.09 -13.47 15.00
C GLU A 111 -5.25 -14.11 13.62
N TYR A 112 -6.12 -13.59 12.76
CA TYR A 112 -6.30 -14.09 11.40
C TYR A 112 -5.00 -13.95 10.61
N TYR A 113 -4.45 -12.72 10.57
CA TYR A 113 -3.26 -12.42 9.76
C TYR A 113 -2.00 -13.10 10.30
N ARG A 114 -1.91 -13.28 11.63
CA ARG A 114 -0.85 -14.09 12.23
C ARG A 114 -0.92 -15.55 11.81
N LYS A 115 -2.11 -16.16 11.82
CA LYS A 115 -2.28 -17.59 11.48
C LYS A 115 -2.14 -17.85 9.98
N SER A 116 -2.53 -16.91 9.12
CA SER A 116 -2.44 -17.06 7.66
C SER A 116 -1.03 -16.87 7.10
N ASN A 117 -0.05 -16.49 7.94
CA ASN A 117 1.33 -16.16 7.53
C ASN A 117 1.35 -15.21 6.32
N HIS A 118 0.45 -14.22 6.36
CA HIS A 118 0.34 -13.22 5.30
C HIS A 118 1.67 -12.49 5.12
N ARG A 119 1.91 -11.93 3.93
CA ARG A 119 3.24 -11.43 3.49
C ARG A 119 3.98 -10.58 4.54
N SER A 120 3.25 -9.76 5.30
CA SER A 120 3.78 -8.83 6.32
C SER A 120 3.59 -9.28 7.77
N TRP A 121 3.08 -10.49 8.03
CA TRP A 121 2.66 -10.98 9.35
C TRP A 121 3.39 -12.26 9.78
N LYS A 122 4.65 -12.41 9.37
CA LYS A 122 5.48 -13.57 9.72
C LYS A 122 5.69 -13.70 11.23
N HIS A 123 5.69 -14.93 11.73
CA HIS A 123 5.73 -15.23 13.16
C HIS A 123 7.00 -14.75 13.89
N ASP A 124 8.12 -14.60 13.19
CA ASP A 124 9.42 -14.21 13.71
C ASP A 124 9.71 -12.70 13.62
N GLN A 125 8.70 -11.88 13.31
CA GLN A 125 8.85 -10.46 12.99
C GLN A 125 8.07 -9.52 13.92
N ASP A 126 7.79 -9.92 15.16
CA ASP A 126 6.92 -9.16 16.07
C ASP A 126 7.39 -7.71 16.29
N SER A 127 8.69 -7.49 16.49
CA SER A 127 9.26 -6.13 16.65
C SER A 127 9.13 -5.28 15.38
N VAL A 128 9.25 -5.90 14.21
CA VAL A 128 9.11 -5.22 12.91
C VAL A 128 7.65 -4.82 12.69
N ILE A 129 6.71 -5.71 13.02
CA ILE A 129 5.27 -5.45 12.93
C ILE A 129 4.86 -4.31 13.87
N GLU A 130 5.36 -4.32 15.11
CA GLU A 130 5.08 -3.27 16.09
C GLU A 130 5.56 -1.90 15.61
N ILE A 131 6.82 -1.80 15.17
CA ILE A 131 7.39 -0.55 14.65
C ILE A 131 6.62 -0.08 13.41
N HIS A 132 6.23 -0.99 12.53
CA HIS A 132 5.50 -0.64 11.30
C HIS A 132 4.09 -0.15 11.62
N LEU A 133 3.35 -0.80 12.54
CA LEU A 133 2.05 -0.29 13.00
C LEU A 133 2.19 1.10 13.64
N ALA A 134 3.21 1.31 14.49
CA ALA A 134 3.46 2.61 15.10
C ALA A 134 3.77 3.69 14.05
N HIS A 135 4.57 3.36 13.02
CA HIS A 135 4.81 4.23 11.89
C HIS A 135 3.53 4.60 11.15
N CYS A 136 2.65 3.63 10.87
CA CYS A 136 1.38 3.90 10.20
C CYS A 136 0.48 4.84 11.02
N VAL A 137 0.46 4.70 12.35
CA VAL A 137 -0.28 5.62 13.23
C VAL A 137 0.31 7.04 13.15
N ASP A 138 1.64 7.17 13.22
CA ASP A 138 2.26 8.49 13.16
C ASP A 138 2.10 9.15 11.78
N ALA A 139 2.19 8.38 10.69
CA ALA A 139 1.98 8.86 9.34
C ALA A 139 0.54 9.37 9.11
N LEU A 140 -0.48 8.71 9.65
CA LEU A 140 -1.88 9.18 9.56
C LEU A 140 -2.17 10.39 10.45
N ARG A 141 -1.37 10.62 11.49
CA ARG A 141 -1.52 11.77 12.40
C ARG A 141 -0.98 13.06 11.78
N GLN A 142 0.09 12.98 10.97
CA GLN A 142 0.75 14.12 10.33
C GLN A 142 -0.10 14.66 9.18
#